data_AF-A0A1X7U5N3-F1
#
_entry.id   AF-A0A1X7U5N3-F1
#
_cell.length_a   1.000
_cell.length_b   1.000
_cell.length_c   1.000
_cell.angle_alpha   90.00
_cell.angle_beta   90.00
_cell.angle_gamma   90.00
#
_symmetry.space_group_name_H-M   'P 1'
#
loop_
_entity.id
_entity.type
_entity.pdbx_description
1 polymer ?
#
loop_
_entity_poly.entity_id
_entity_poly.type
_entity_poly.pdbx_seq_one_letter_code
_entity_poly.pdbx_strand_id
1 'polypeptide(L)'
;LAGRGVWTAQTEALFNVRVIDTDAPLYSCHTPPAVLTAAEKEKKRKCSAACEERRALFTTRCVSVDGFMDKECTKFIQRLAHRLSLAWHRDYSTTINWIRTRLLFAIIWATILCLGGSRTKWQSVNVSDGSPLDFIMS
;
A
#
# COMPACT_ATOMS: atom_id res chain seq x y z
N LEU A 1 -4.91 -9.17 -1.52
CA LEU A 1 -4.03 -10.12 -2.25
C LEU A 1 -3.68 -11.26 -1.30
N ALA A 2 -3.63 -12.50 -1.76
CA ALA A 2 -3.27 -13.66 -0.92
C ALA A 2 -2.17 -14.49 -1.58
N GLY A 3 -1.32 -15.13 -0.78
CA GLY A 3 -0.26 -15.99 -1.28
C GLY A 3 0.10 -17.09 -0.28
N ARG A 4 0.14 -18.34 -0.73
CA ARG A 4 0.43 -19.49 0.13
C ARG A 4 1.93 -19.73 0.25
N GLY A 5 2.38 -20.18 1.43
CA GLY A 5 3.75 -20.62 1.62
C GLY A 5 4.76 -19.48 1.69
N VAL A 6 4.32 -18.22 1.85
CA VAL A 6 5.22 -17.07 1.86
C VAL A 6 6.07 -17.08 3.13
N TRP A 7 5.45 -17.06 4.31
CA TRP A 7 6.14 -17.04 5.60
C TRP A 7 6.38 -18.44 6.15
N THR A 8 5.30 -19.21 6.27
CA THR A 8 5.29 -20.59 6.74
C THR A 8 4.79 -21.49 5.62
N ALA A 9 5.36 -22.70 5.50
CA ALA A 9 4.91 -23.67 4.51
C ALA A 9 3.41 -23.95 4.67
N GLN A 10 2.70 -24.06 3.54
CA GLN A 10 1.25 -24.35 3.46
C GLN A 10 0.29 -23.34 4.11
N THR A 11 0.76 -22.38 4.90
CA THR A 11 -0.05 -21.29 5.45
C THR A 11 -0.29 -20.21 4.40
N GLU A 12 -1.51 -19.67 4.37
CA GLU A 12 -1.86 -18.53 3.54
C GLU A 12 -1.38 -17.23 4.18
N ALA A 13 -0.82 -16.32 3.39
CA ALA A 13 -0.49 -14.97 3.80
C ALA A 13 -1.44 -14.00 3.09
N LEU A 14 -2.18 -13.21 3.87
CA LEU A 14 -3.04 -12.14 3.38
C LEU A 14 -2.26 -10.83 3.38
N PHE A 15 -2.12 -10.25 2.19
CA PHE A 15 -1.38 -9.03 1.97
C PHE A 15 -2.31 -7.84 1.89
N ASN A 16 -1.97 -6.82 2.67
CA ASN A 16 -2.61 -5.52 2.59
C ASN A 16 -1.55 -4.43 2.41
N VAL A 17 -1.72 -3.61 1.37
CA VAL A 17 -0.82 -2.48 1.06
C VAL A 17 -1.47 -1.20 1.57
N ARG A 18 -0.68 -0.36 2.23
CA ARG A 18 -1.07 1.00 2.62
C ARG A 18 0.02 1.96 2.14
N VAL A 19 -0.38 2.94 1.34
CA VAL A 19 0.47 4.07 0.99
C VAL A 19 0.17 5.20 1.97
N ILE A 20 1.19 5.84 2.52
CA ILE A 20 1.07 6.89 3.54
C ILE A 20 1.88 8.11 3.10
N ASP A 21 1.25 9.27 3.11
CA ASP A 21 1.99 10.53 3.03
C ASP A 21 2.59 10.83 4.41
N THR A 22 3.91 10.69 4.53
CA THR A 22 4.63 10.95 5.78
C THR A 22 4.85 12.43 6.05
N ASP A 23 4.67 13.27 5.04
CA ASP A 23 4.85 14.73 5.13
C ASP A 23 3.53 15.47 5.44
N ALA A 24 2.43 14.72 5.57
CA ALA A 24 1.14 15.29 5.94
C ALA A 24 1.24 16.05 7.28
N PRO A 25 0.54 17.21 7.43
CA PRO A 25 0.64 18.04 8.64
C PRO A 25 0.35 17.31 9.95
N LEU A 26 -0.51 16.28 9.90
CA LEU A 26 -0.82 15.42 11.05
C LEU A 26 0.41 14.69 11.62
N TYR A 27 1.43 14.48 10.80
CA TYR A 27 2.63 13.74 11.16
C TYR A 27 3.86 14.64 11.39
N SER A 28 3.69 15.96 11.44
CA SER A 28 4.80 16.93 11.54
C SER A 28 5.76 16.70 12.71
N CYS A 29 5.29 16.07 13.80
CA CYS A 29 6.07 15.77 15.00
C CYS A 29 6.63 14.33 15.02
N HIS A 30 6.45 13.57 13.96
CA HIS A 30 6.84 12.16 13.88
C HIS A 30 7.87 11.95 12.77
N THR A 31 8.82 11.05 13.01
CA THR A 31 9.73 10.62 11.95
C THR A 31 8.99 9.67 10.98
N PRO A 32 9.29 9.70 9.66
CA PRO A 32 8.65 8.82 8.68
C PRO A 32 8.65 7.32 9.08
N PRO A 33 9.75 6.74 9.62
CA PRO A 33 9.75 5.35 10.09
C PRO A 33 8.79 5.10 11.27
N ALA A 34 8.61 6.07 12.16
CA ALA A 34 7.68 5.96 13.28
C ALA A 34 6.22 5.97 12.79
N VAL A 35 5.90 6.83 11.82
CA VAL A 35 4.58 6.88 11.17
C VAL A 35 4.23 5.54 10.52
N LEU A 36 5.16 4.98 9.72
CA LEU A 36 4.94 3.67 9.08
C LEU A 36 4.74 2.55 10.12
N THR A 37 5.56 2.54 11.17
CA THR A 37 5.46 1.53 12.24
C THR A 37 4.12 1.63 12.99
N ALA A 38 3.67 2.84 13.30
CA ALA A 38 2.38 3.06 13.95
C ALA A 38 1.21 2.60 13.06
N ALA A 39 1.27 2.93 11.76
CA ALA A 39 0.26 2.53 10.80
C ALA A 39 0.22 1.00 10.57
N GLU A 40 1.38 0.34 10.59
CA GLU A 40 1.50 -1.12 10.51
C GLU A 40 0.82 -1.78 11.72
N LYS A 41 1.15 -1.33 12.94
CA LYS A 41 0.56 -1.82 14.19
C LYS A 41 -0.96 -1.63 14.21
N GLU A 42 -1.42 -0.45 13.81
CA GLU A 42 -2.85 -0.14 13.76
C GLU A 42 -3.61 -1.08 12.83
N LYS A 43 -3.03 -1.38 11.67
CA LYS A 43 -3.65 -2.25 10.67
C LYS A 43 -3.64 -3.71 11.09
N LYS A 44 -2.54 -4.18 11.69
CA LYS A 44 -2.46 -5.50 12.29
C LYS A 44 -3.51 -5.69 13.38
N ARG A 45 -3.64 -4.71 14.29
CA ARG A 45 -4.63 -4.73 15.37
C ARG A 45 -6.06 -4.92 14.85
N LYS A 46 -6.41 -4.28 13.73
CA LYS A 46 -7.76 -4.35 13.14
C LYS A 46 -8.05 -5.67 12.41
N CYS A 47 -7.02 -6.34 11.88
CA CYS A 47 -7.22 -7.46 10.96
C CYS A 47 -6.72 -8.81 11.51
N SER A 48 -5.97 -8.82 12.61
CA SER A 48 -5.38 -10.05 13.17
C SER A 48 -6.43 -11.10 13.50
N ALA A 49 -7.49 -10.73 14.22
CA ALA A 49 -8.55 -11.67 14.61
C ALA A 49 -9.23 -12.32 13.39
N ALA A 50 -9.56 -11.53 12.37
CA ALA A 50 -10.16 -12.04 11.13
C ALA A 50 -9.20 -12.93 10.31
N CYS A 51 -7.90 -12.72 10.43
CA CYS A 51 -6.89 -13.56 9.77
C CYS A 51 -6.67 -14.88 10.52
N GLU A 52 -6.66 -14.83 11.86
CA GLU A 52 -6.56 -16.01 12.72
C GLU A 52 -7.72 -16.99 12.50
N GLU A 53 -8.95 -16.48 12.38
CA GLU A 53 -10.14 -17.28 12.04
C GLU A 53 -9.97 -18.03 10.71
N ARG A 54 -9.33 -17.38 9.73
CA ARG A 54 -9.04 -17.95 8.41
C ARG A 54 -7.79 -18.83 8.38
N ARG A 55 -7.11 -19.03 9.52
CA ARG A 55 -5.81 -19.71 9.64
C ARG A 55 -4.76 -19.11 8.68
N ALA A 56 -4.83 -17.81 8.48
CA ALA A 56 -3.96 -17.06 7.59
C ALA A 56 -3.08 -16.07 8.37
N LEU A 57 -1.88 -15.83 7.86
CA LEU A 57 -0.97 -14.82 8.41
C LEU A 57 -1.27 -13.47 7.78
N PHE A 58 -1.43 -12.44 8.60
CA PHE A 58 -1.63 -11.09 8.11
C PHE A 58 -0.28 -10.39 7.88
N THR A 59 -0.05 -9.95 6.64
CA THR A 59 1.15 -9.20 6.26
C THR A 59 0.74 -7.79 5.89
N THR A 60 1.09 -6.86 6.76
CA THR A 60 0.90 -5.45 6.45
C THR A 60 2.12 -4.94 5.71
N ARG A 61 1.85 -4.16 4.66
CA ARG A 61 2.88 -3.49 3.89
C ARG A 61 2.58 -2.00 3.90
N CYS A 62 3.25 -1.25 4.76
CA CYS A 62 3.20 0.21 4.75
C CYS A 62 4.36 0.75 3.93
N VAL A 63 4.04 1.62 2.97
CA VAL A 63 5.02 2.32 2.12
C VAL A 63 4.70 3.80 2.13
N SER A 64 5.71 4.67 2.21
CA SER A 64 5.49 6.11 2.04
C SER A 64 5.27 6.47 0.58
N VAL A 65 4.73 7.66 0.30
CA VAL A 65 4.64 8.19 -1.06
C VAL A 65 6.02 8.27 -1.72
N ASP A 66 7.06 8.60 -0.95
CA ASP A 66 8.47 8.68 -1.39
C ASP A 66 9.16 7.32 -1.53
N GLY A 67 8.44 6.21 -1.28
CA GLY A 67 8.98 4.86 -1.41
C GLY A 67 9.74 4.34 -0.19
N PHE A 68 9.67 5.03 0.96
CA PHE A 68 10.19 4.49 2.21
C PHE A 68 9.35 3.28 2.64
N MET A 69 9.99 2.17 3.00
CA MET A 69 9.30 0.91 3.29
C MET A 69 9.53 0.49 4.73
N ASP A 70 8.48 -0.06 5.36
CA ASP A 70 8.61 -0.67 6.67
C ASP A 70 9.51 -1.93 6.65
N LYS A 71 9.83 -2.42 7.86
CA LYS A 71 10.72 -3.59 8.04
C LYS A 71 10.09 -4.87 7.50
N GLU A 72 8.78 -5.05 7.64
CA GLU A 72 8.09 -6.26 7.19
C GLU A 72 8.02 -6.33 5.66
N CYS A 73 7.68 -5.23 5.00
CA CYS A 73 7.74 -5.02 3.56
C CYS A 73 9.14 -5.32 3.02
N THR A 74 10.17 -4.79 3.67
CA THR A 74 11.56 -5.01 3.23
C THR A 74 11.92 -6.50 3.29
N LYS A 75 11.59 -7.19 4.39
CA LYS A 75 11.79 -8.64 4.53
C LYS A 75 11.01 -9.43 3.48
N PHE A 76 9.77 -9.03 3.20
CA PHE A 76 8.95 -9.66 2.16
C PHE A 76 9.59 -9.52 0.77
N ILE A 77 10.05 -8.33 0.40
CA ILE A 77 10.73 -8.09 -0.88
C ILE A 77 12.00 -8.94 -0.99
N GLN A 78 12.83 -9.00 0.06
CA GLN A 78 14.05 -9.82 0.08
C GLN A 78 13.72 -11.30 -0.13
N ARG A 79 12.69 -11.80 0.56
CA ARG A 79 12.27 -13.20 0.44
C ARG A 79 11.69 -13.51 -0.95
N LEU A 80 10.91 -12.58 -1.51
CA LEU A 80 10.39 -12.66 -2.86
C LEU A 80 11.54 -12.68 -3.88
N ALA A 81 12.52 -11.78 -3.72
CA ALA A 81 13.70 -11.69 -4.58
C ALA A 81 14.51 -12.98 -4.55
N HIS A 82 14.72 -13.56 -3.38
CA HIS A 82 15.42 -14.84 -3.24
C HIS A 82 14.69 -16.00 -3.93
N ARG A 83 13.36 -16.06 -3.83
CA ARG A 83 12.59 -17.11 -4.52
C ARG A 83 12.61 -16.93 -6.03
N LEU A 84 12.48 -15.70 -6.50
CA LEU A 84 12.50 -15.39 -7.93
C LEU A 84 13.89 -15.57 -8.53
N SER A 85 14.96 -15.27 -7.80
CA SER A 85 16.34 -15.50 -8.28
C SER A 85 16.58 -16.99 -8.52
N LEU A 86 16.11 -17.85 -7.62
CA LEU A 86 16.17 -19.31 -7.80
C LEU A 86 15.30 -19.76 -8.99
N ALA A 87 14.06 -19.29 -9.07
CA ALA A 87 13.13 -19.71 -10.12
C ALA A 87 13.54 -19.26 -11.53
N TRP A 88 14.16 -18.08 -11.65
CA TRP A 88 14.58 -17.50 -12.93
C TRP A 88 16.05 -17.77 -13.27
N HIS A 89 16.79 -18.43 -12.38
CA HIS A 89 18.23 -18.69 -12.50
C HIS A 89 19.01 -17.39 -12.79
N ARG A 90 18.72 -16.35 -12.02
CA ARG A 90 19.38 -15.04 -12.10
C ARG A 90 19.99 -14.66 -10.77
N ASP A 91 20.95 -13.75 -10.79
CA ASP A 91 21.54 -13.21 -9.57
C ASP A 91 20.50 -12.51 -8.69
N TYR A 92 20.66 -12.68 -7.38
CA TYR A 92 19.81 -12.04 -6.39
C TYR A 92 19.84 -10.51 -6.50
N SER A 93 21.02 -9.92 -6.72
CA SER A 93 21.22 -8.47 -6.85
C SER A 93 20.42 -7.89 -8.02
N THR A 94 20.48 -8.54 -9.18
CA THR A 94 19.70 -8.16 -10.37
C THR A 94 18.21 -8.30 -10.12
N THR A 95 17.80 -9.40 -9.48
CA THR A 95 16.39 -9.70 -9.21
C THR A 95 15.79 -8.71 -8.20
N ILE A 96 16.47 -8.41 -7.10
CA ILE A 96 15.96 -7.48 -6.09
C ILE A 96 15.89 -6.04 -6.63
N ASN A 97 16.88 -5.60 -7.41
CA ASN A 97 16.83 -4.29 -8.05
C ASN A 97 15.67 -4.17 -9.04
N TRP A 98 15.42 -5.22 -9.83
CA TRP A 98 14.28 -5.26 -10.75
C TRP A 98 12.94 -5.16 -10.00
N ILE A 99 12.77 -5.90 -8.90
CA ILE A 99 11.55 -5.84 -8.07
C ILE A 99 11.36 -4.45 -7.47
N ARG A 100 12.42 -3.87 -6.88
CA ARG A 100 12.37 -2.52 -6.29
C ARG A 100 12.00 -1.47 -7.33
N THR A 101 12.60 -1.55 -8.51
CA THR A 101 12.32 -0.63 -9.62
C THR A 101 10.85 -0.70 -10.03
N ARG A 102 10.31 -1.91 -10.25
CA ARG A 102 8.89 -2.08 -10.61
C ARG A 102 7.94 -1.58 -9.54
N LEU A 103 8.30 -1.77 -8.28
CA LEU A 103 7.52 -1.31 -7.15
C LEU A 103 7.52 0.22 -7.06
N LEU A 104 8.67 0.88 -7.25
CA LEU A 104 8.75 2.34 -7.29
C LEU A 104 7.90 2.90 -8.41
N PHE A 105 7.98 2.33 -9.62
CA PHE A 105 7.08 2.72 -10.71
C PHE A 105 5.63 2.55 -10.29
N ALA A 106 5.22 1.40 -9.75
CA ALA A 106 3.84 1.16 -9.33
C ALA A 106 3.35 2.19 -8.29
N ILE A 107 4.21 2.62 -7.37
CA ILE A 107 3.90 3.67 -6.40
C ILE A 107 3.72 5.01 -7.12
N ILE A 108 4.65 5.40 -8.00
CA ILE A 108 4.54 6.63 -8.79
C ILE A 108 3.23 6.65 -9.58
N TRP A 109 2.89 5.56 -10.28
CA TRP A 109 1.63 5.43 -11.01
C TRP A 109 0.41 5.57 -10.09
N ALA A 110 0.44 4.93 -8.92
CA ALA A 110 -0.63 5.06 -7.93
C ALA A 110 -0.77 6.51 -7.43
N THR A 111 0.33 7.18 -7.12
CA THR A 111 0.35 8.58 -6.68
C THR A 111 -0.18 9.51 -7.78
N ILE A 112 0.24 9.34 -9.02
CA ILE A 112 -0.27 10.11 -10.16
C ILE A 112 -1.78 9.91 -10.31
N LEU A 113 -2.28 8.67 -10.19
CA LEU A 113 -3.71 8.39 -10.23
C LEU A 113 -4.48 9.05 -9.08
N CYS A 114 -3.92 9.06 -7.87
CA CYS A 114 -4.52 9.73 -6.72
C CYS A 114 -4.57 11.26 -6.91
N LEU A 115 -3.52 11.86 -7.48
CA LEU A 115 -3.45 13.31 -7.76
C LEU A 115 -4.35 13.72 -8.94
N GLY A 116 -4.50 12.85 -9.94
CA GLY A 116 -5.28 13.12 -11.15
C GLY A 116 -6.79 13.20 -10.93
N GLY A 117 -7.27 12.82 -9.75
CA GLY A 117 -8.69 12.76 -9.42
C GLY A 117 -9.46 11.69 -10.21
N SER A 118 -10.67 11.36 -9.76
CA SER A 118 -11.54 10.52 -10.57
C SER A 118 -11.96 11.28 -11.82
N ARG A 119 -11.53 10.84 -13.01
CA ARG A 119 -12.03 11.34 -14.30
C ARG A 119 -13.49 10.96 -14.58
N THR A 120 -14.25 10.53 -13.58
CA THR A 120 -15.71 10.67 -13.65
C THR A 120 -16.00 12.16 -13.66
N LYS A 121 -16.46 12.67 -14.80
CA LYS A 121 -17.24 13.91 -14.83
C LYS A 121 -18.20 13.81 -13.66
N TRP A 122 -18.22 14.82 -12.79
CA TRP A 122 -19.36 15.08 -11.93
C TRP A 122 -20.55 15.24 -12.88
N GLN A 123 -21.18 14.12 -13.26
CA GLN A 123 -22.57 14.16 -13.62
C GLN A 123 -23.23 14.47 -12.31
N SER A 124 -23.66 15.73 -12.17
CA SER A 124 -24.70 16.09 -11.24
C SER A 124 -25.69 14.94 -11.25
N VAL A 125 -25.80 14.24 -10.13
CA VAL A 125 -27.00 13.46 -9.84
C VAL A 125 -28.13 14.43 -10.18
N ASN A 126 -28.99 14.04 -11.13
CA ASN A 126 -30.23 14.74 -11.40
C ASN A 126 -30.98 14.79 -10.06
N VAL A 127 -30.74 15.84 -9.29
CA VAL A 127 -31.69 16.34 -8.33
C VAL A 127 -32.73 16.98 -9.22
N SER A 128 -33.77 16.21 -9.49
CA SER A 128 -35.08 16.77 -9.81
C SER A 128 -35.39 17.73 -8.68
N ASP A 129 -35.12 19.01 -8.91
CA ASP A 129 -35.97 20.13 -8.54
C ASP A 129 -35.18 21.40 -8.85
N GLY A 130 -35.65 22.11 -9.88
CA GLY A 130 -34.98 23.27 -10.43
C GLY A 130 -34.84 24.39 -9.41
N SER A 131 -33.61 24.84 -9.19
CA SER A 131 -33.29 26.23 -8.87
C SER A 131 -31.78 26.45 -9.12
N PRO A 132 -31.39 27.11 -10.23
CA PRO A 132 -30.00 27.45 -10.44
C PRO A 132 -29.65 28.71 -9.64
N LEU A 133 -28.63 28.59 -8.78
CA LEU A 133 -27.65 29.62 -8.47
C LEU A 133 -28.18 31.01 -8.06
N ASP A 134 -28.26 31.25 -6.75
CA ASP A 134 -28.03 32.57 -6.17
C ASP A 134 -27.13 32.42 -4.93
N PHE A 135 -25.82 32.27 -5.16
CA PHE A 135 -24.82 32.62 -4.15
C PHE A 135 -23.47 32.81 -4.84
N ILE A 136 -23.29 33.99 -5.44
CA ILE A 136 -22.06 34.80 -5.51
C ILE A 136 -22.49 36.12 -6.18
N MET A 137 -22.85 37.10 -5.35
CA MET A 137 -22.60 38.54 -5.50
C MET A 137 -23.38 39.30 -4.42
N SER A 138 -22.77 39.43 -3.23
CA SER A 138 -22.79 40.63 -2.40
C SER A 138 -21.64 40.57 -1.40
#